data_AF-A0AAU3BR11-F1
#
_entry.id   AF-A0AAU3BR11-F1
#
_cell.length_a   1.000
_cell.length_b   1.000
_cell.length_c   1.000
_cell.angle_alpha   90.00
_cell.angle_beta   90.00
_cell.angle_gamma   90.00
#
_symmetry.space_group_name_H-M   'P 1'
#
loop_
_entity.id
_entity.type
_entity.pdbx_description
1 polymer ?
#
loop_
_entity_poly.entity_id
_entity_poly.type
_entity_poly.pdbx_seq_one_letter_code
_entity_poly.pdbx_strand_id
1 'polypeptide(L)'
;MWTLALRGGARVAVVAAEWCEAFGVVTRGRVQLELRDGEPGPVLGREAGFWLRGTGVRALRNPGRRTARVRIFTPGARTVTCQSRHSVPQLPNDGGTT
;
A
#
# COMPACT_ATOMS: atom_id res chain seq x y z
N MET A 1 -2.53 11.94 7.45
CA MET A 1 -3.08 11.61 6.11
C MET A 1 -2.90 12.79 5.19
N TRP A 2 -2.44 12.59 3.97
CA TRP A 2 -2.25 13.66 2.98
C TRP A 2 -2.60 13.15 1.56
N THR A 3 -2.68 14.05 0.58
CA THR A 3 -3.01 13.70 -0.81
C THR A 3 -1.85 14.01 -1.74
N LEU A 4 -1.39 13.01 -2.48
CA LEU A 4 -0.43 13.15 -3.55
C LEU A 4 -1.16 13.43 -4.87
N ALA A 5 -0.79 14.52 -5.54
CA ALA A 5 -1.25 14.84 -6.88
C ALA A 5 -0.13 14.58 -7.89
N LEU A 6 -0.33 13.59 -8.77
CA LEU A 6 0.61 13.23 -9.82
C LEU A 6 0.12 13.81 -11.15
N ARG A 7 0.82 14.80 -11.71
CA ARG A 7 0.54 15.31 -13.06
C ARG A 7 0.75 14.21 -14.11
N GLY A 8 0.22 14.40 -15.32
CA GLY A 8 0.37 13.40 -16.38
C GLY A 8 1.85 13.15 -16.71
N GLY A 9 2.27 11.88 -16.76
CA GLY A 9 3.66 11.48 -16.96
C GLY A 9 4.58 11.68 -15.75
N ALA A 10 4.11 12.31 -14.66
CA ALA A 10 4.93 12.58 -13.49
C ALA A 10 5.28 11.29 -12.74
N ARG A 11 6.45 11.32 -12.09
CA ARG A 11 7.00 10.25 -11.26
C ARG A 11 7.39 10.81 -9.90
N VAL A 12 7.04 10.11 -8.83
CA VAL A 12 7.42 10.44 -7.46
C VAL A 12 8.13 9.23 -6.86
N ALA A 13 9.34 9.44 -6.36
CA ALA A 13 10.08 8.41 -5.66
C ALA A 13 9.41 8.11 -4.31
N VAL A 14 9.32 6.82 -3.99
CA VAL A 14 8.89 6.34 -2.67
C VAL A 14 10.16 6.23 -1.84
N VAL A 15 10.34 7.19 -0.93
CA VAL A 15 11.45 7.17 0.03
C VAL A 15 11.07 6.23 1.15
N ALA A 16 11.71 5.06 1.20
CA ALA A 16 11.34 3.98 2.14
C ALA A 16 11.30 4.45 3.60
N ALA A 17 12.20 5.35 4.01
CA ALA A 17 12.24 5.91 5.36
C ALA A 17 11.01 6.78 5.70
N GLU A 18 10.55 7.59 4.74
CA GLU A 18 9.40 8.49 4.92
C GLU A 18 8.04 7.76 4.74
N TRP A 19 8.03 6.66 3.98
CA TRP A 19 6.83 5.94 3.57
C TRP A 19 6.74 4.54 4.20
N CYS A 20 7.54 4.29 5.25
CA CYS A 20 7.79 2.97 5.85
C CYS A 20 6.51 2.22 6.26
N GLU A 21 5.47 2.94 6.69
CA GLU A 21 4.16 2.38 7.06
C GLU A 21 3.02 2.93 6.21
N ALA A 22 3.34 3.55 5.08
CA ALA A 22 2.35 4.24 4.26
C ALA A 22 1.47 3.26 3.47
N PHE A 23 0.18 3.48 3.55
CA PHE A 23 -0.84 2.88 2.70
C PHE A 23 -1.39 3.92 1.72
N GLY A 24 -1.43 3.59 0.43
CA GLY A 24 -1.92 4.45 -0.63
C GLY A 24 -3.26 3.97 -1.17
N VAL A 25 -4.20 4.90 -1.40
CA VAL A 25 -5.44 4.62 -2.13
C VAL A 25 -5.56 5.58 -3.31
N VAL A 26 -5.73 5.05 -4.51
CA VAL A 26 -5.99 5.87 -5.70
C VAL A 26 -7.40 6.42 -5.62
N THR A 27 -7.54 7.73 -5.50
CA THR A 27 -8.86 8.39 -5.46
C THR A 27 -9.28 8.95 -6.81
N ARG A 28 -8.33 9.17 -7.72
CA ARG A 28 -8.61 9.65 -9.07
C ARG A 28 -7.56 9.18 -10.06
N GLY A 29 -8.01 8.77 -11.25
CA GLY A 29 -7.13 8.43 -12.36
C GLY A 29 -6.53 7.03 -12.22
N ARG A 30 -5.30 6.88 -12.69
CA ARG A 30 -4.52 5.64 -12.65
C ARG A 30 -3.11 5.94 -12.19
N VAL A 31 -2.51 5.02 -11.44
CA VAL A 31 -1.13 5.12 -10.99
C VAL A 31 -0.42 3.81 -11.27
N GLN A 32 0.70 3.89 -11.96
CA GLN A 32 1.60 2.77 -12.18
C GLN A 32 2.61 2.71 -11.04
N LEU A 33 2.76 1.52 -10.46
CA LEU A 33 3.85 1.26 -9.52
C LEU A 33 5.13 0.99 -10.32
N GLU A 34 6.26 1.48 -9.84
CA GLU A 34 7.58 1.15 -10.37
C GLU A 34 8.32 0.32 -9.32
N LEU A 35 8.85 -0.83 -9.74
CA LEU A 35 9.51 -1.77 -8.85
C LEU A 35 10.99 -1.42 -8.68
N ARG A 36 11.69 -2.06 -7.73
CA ARG A 36 13.09 -1.74 -7.34
C ARG A 36 14.08 -1.86 -8.50
N ASP A 37 13.92 -2.87 -9.35
CA ASP A 37 14.65 -3.05 -10.61
C ASP A 37 14.43 -1.92 -11.63
N GLY A 38 13.35 -1.15 -11.46
CA GLY A 38 12.92 -0.11 -12.37
C GLY A 38 11.93 -0.57 -13.41
N GLU A 39 11.48 -1.81 -13.30
CA GLU A 39 10.49 -2.35 -14.18
C GLU A 39 9.13 -1.69 -13.92
N PRO A 40 8.36 -1.44 -14.99
CA PRO A 40 6.98 -1.00 -14.87
C PRO A 40 6.15 -2.07 -14.18
N GLY A 41 5.70 -1.78 -12.97
CA GLY A 41 4.79 -2.62 -12.20
C GLY A 41 3.32 -2.41 -12.59
N PRO A 42 2.39 -2.99 -11.80
CA PRO A 42 0.97 -2.96 -12.08
C PRO A 42 0.41 -1.53 -12.08
N VAL A 43 -0.61 -1.32 -12.91
CA VAL A 43 -1.36 -0.06 -12.98
C VAL A 43 -2.60 -0.18 -12.11
N LEU A 44 -2.69 0.67 -11.11
CA LEU A 44 -3.78 0.73 -10.15
C LEU A 44 -4.82 1.78 -10.57
N GLY A 45 -6.08 1.35 -10.64
CA GLY A 45 -7.23 2.18 -10.96
C GLY A 45 -7.81 2.89 -9.74
N ARG A 46 -8.90 3.64 -9.93
CA ARG A 46 -9.64 4.28 -8.83
C ARG A 46 -10.05 3.24 -7.78
N GLU A 47 -9.98 3.63 -6.51
CA GLU A 47 -10.30 2.81 -5.32
C GLU A 47 -9.34 1.64 -5.05
N ALA A 48 -8.33 1.43 -5.89
CA ALA A 48 -7.26 0.48 -5.59
C ALA A 48 -6.43 0.97 -4.40
N GLY A 49 -6.33 0.12 -3.39
CA GLY A 49 -5.45 0.27 -2.24
C GLY A 49 -4.16 -0.50 -2.42
N PHE A 50 -3.04 0.03 -1.94
CA PHE A 50 -1.74 -0.64 -2.01
C PHE A 50 -0.84 -0.24 -0.86
N TRP A 51 -0.01 -1.19 -0.43
CA TRP A 51 1.03 -0.97 0.57
C TRP A 51 2.32 -0.53 -0.10
N LEU A 52 2.96 0.48 0.47
CA LEU A 52 4.28 0.95 0.02
C LEU A 52 5.42 0.19 0.73
N ARG A 53 5.12 -0.40 1.90
CA ARG A 53 6.03 -1.27 2.65
C ARG A 53 6.10 -2.66 2.04
N GLY A 54 7.31 -3.21 1.92
CA GLY A 54 7.53 -4.64 1.66
C GLY A 54 7.11 -5.16 0.28
N THR A 55 6.52 -4.32 -0.57
CA THR A 55 6.01 -4.68 -1.90
C THR A 55 7.04 -4.49 -3.03
N GLY A 56 8.23 -3.96 -2.71
CA GLY A 56 9.27 -3.71 -3.72
C GLY A 56 9.00 -2.49 -4.61
N VAL A 57 8.03 -1.65 -4.25
CA VAL A 57 7.74 -0.39 -4.96
C VAL A 57 8.80 0.66 -4.62
N ARG A 58 9.39 1.29 -5.65
CA ARG A 58 10.36 2.39 -5.52
C ARG A 58 9.82 3.74 -5.99
N ALA A 59 8.79 3.75 -6.83
CA ALA A 59 8.18 4.99 -7.31
C ALA A 59 6.73 4.79 -7.73
N LEU A 60 6.01 5.92 -7.76
CA LEU A 60 4.66 6.03 -8.31
C LEU A 60 4.73 6.88 -9.57
N ARG A 61 4.18 6.38 -10.67
CA ARG A 61 4.14 7.08 -11.95
C ARG A 61 2.70 7.26 -12.40
N ASN A 62 2.38 8.41 -12.97
CA ASN A 62 1.10 8.59 -13.65
C ASN A 62 1.26 8.28 -15.15
N PRO A 63 0.74 7.13 -15.64
CA PRO A 63 0.87 6.77 -17.06
C PRO A 63 -0.06 7.57 -17.97
N GLY A 64 -1.04 8.30 -17.41
CA GLY A 64 -2.00 9.08 -18.17
C GLY A 64 -1.57 10.52 -18.39
N ARG A 65 -2.35 11.25 -19.20
CA ARG A 65 -2.19 12.70 -19.41
C ARG A 65 -2.88 13.55 -18.33
N ARG A 66 -3.91 13.00 -17.67
CA ARG A 66 -4.69 13.68 -16.63
C ARG A 66 -4.07 13.47 -15.25
N THR A 67 -4.20 14.46 -14.37
CA THR A 67 -3.71 14.35 -12.98
C THR A 67 -4.38 13.20 -12.22
N ALA A 68 -3.56 12.30 -11.67
CA ALA A 68 -3.98 11.26 -10.75
C ALA A 68 -3.87 11.75 -9.31
N ARG A 69 -4.72 11.24 -8.42
CA ARG A 69 -4.71 11.57 -6.98
C ARG A 69 -4.63 10.30 -6.16
N VAL A 70 -3.72 10.28 -5.19
CA VAL A 70 -3.56 9.19 -4.22
C VAL A 70 -3.70 9.76 -2.82
N ARG A 71 -4.56 9.18 -1.99
CA ARG A 71 -4.59 9.45 -0.55
C ARG A 71 -3.56 8.57 0.12
N ILE A 72 -2.63 9.19 0.83
CA ILE A 72 -1.58 8.51 1.58
C ILE A 72 -1.93 8.55 3.07
N PHE A 73 -1.99 7.37 3.66
CA PHE A 73 -2.21 7.14 5.08
C PHE A 73 -0.91 6.64 5.68
N THR A 74 -0.26 7.48 6.47
CA THR A 74 0.82 7.07 7.35
C THR A 74 0.22 6.89 8.75
N PRO A 75 0.22 5.68 9.31
CA PRO A 75 0.05 5.49 10.74
C PRO A 75 1.26 6.14 11.40
N GLY A 76 1.14 7.40 11.83
CA GLY A 76 2.20 8.00 12.64
C GLY A 76 2.23 7.27 13.98
N ALA A 77 3.39 6.74 14.38
CA ALA A 77 3.82 6.26 15.70
C ALA A 77 2.82 6.36 16.88
N ARG A 78 1.63 5.78 16.71
CA ARG A 78 0.63 5.53 17.73
C ARG A 78 0.22 4.10 17.48
N THR A 79 1.00 3.22 18.13
CA THR A 79 0.62 1.89 18.59
C THR A 79 -0.71 1.40 18.03
N VAL A 80 -0.69 0.91 16.80
CA VAL A 80 -1.67 -0.11 16.43
C VAL A 80 -1.03 -1.40 16.91
N THR A 81 -1.38 -1.81 18.13
CA THR A 81 -1.27 -3.22 18.49
C THR A 81 -2.01 -3.95 17.38
N CYS A 82 -1.28 -4.68 16.55
CA CYS A 82 -1.85 -5.64 15.61
C CYS A 82 -2.57 -6.70 16.44
N GLN A 83 -3.79 -6.38 16.87
CA GLN A 83 -4.76 -7.36 17.33
C GLN A 83 -5.27 -8.02 16.04
N SER A 84 -4.47 -8.96 15.53
CA SER A 84 -5.02 -10.02 14.71
C SER A 84 -6.04 -10.75 15.58
N ARG A 85 -7.31 -10.33 15.53
CA ARG A 85 -8.43 -11.14 16.03
C ARG A 85 -8.68 -12.28 15.05
N HIS A 86 -7.68 -13.13 14.90
CA HIS A 86 -7.86 -14.51 14.53
C HIS A 86 -7.30 -15.36 15.68
N SER A 87 -7.92 -15.22 16.85
CA SER A 87 -7.94 -16.32 17.80
C SER A 87 -8.73 -17.43 17.14
N VAL A 88 -8.01 -18.38 16.53
CA VAL A 88 -8.56 -19.69 16.20
C VAL A 88 -9.10 -20.24 17.52
N PRO A 89 -10.38 -20.65 17.63
CA PRO A 89 -10.78 -21.45 18.76
C PRO A 89 -9.94 -22.72 18.69
N GLN A 90 -9.00 -22.92 19.62
CA GLN A 90 -8.42 -24.23 19.81
C GLN A 90 -9.53 -25.15 20.27
N LEU A 91 -9.97 -26.03 19.37
CA LEU A 91 -10.82 -27.15 19.71
C LEU A 91 -10.01 -28.04 20.69
N PRO A 92 -10.54 -28.39 21.87
CA PRO A 92 -9.88 -29.34 22.76
C PRO A 92 -9.72 -30.67 22.02
N ASN A 93 -8.47 -31.14 21.97
CA ASN A 93 -8.14 -32.46 21.48
C ASN A 93 -8.48 -33.47 22.57
N ASP A 94 -9.69 -34.03 22.56
CA ASP A 94 -10.07 -35.13 23.45
C ASP A 94 -9.44 -36.43 22.96
N GLY A 95 -8.16 -36.59 23.28
CA GLY A 95 -7.50 -37.88 23.37
C GLY A 95 -8.01 -38.61 24.60
N GLY A 96 -9.11 -39.35 24.46
CA GLY A 96 -9.61 -40.31 25.45
C GLY A 96 -9.26 -41.73 25.03
N THR A 97 -8.26 -42.31 25.69
CA THR A 97 -7.93 -43.75 25.63
C THR A 97 -8.75 -44.47 26.69
N THR A 98 -9.59 -45.45 26.27
CA THR A 98 -9.87 -46.75 26.91
C THR A 98 -10.88 -47.50 26.06
#